data_AF-A0AAN6ZKT1-F1
#
_entry.id   AF-A0AAN6ZKT1-F1
#
_cell.length_a   1.000
_cell.length_b   1.000
_cell.length_c   1.000
_cell.angle_alpha   90.00
_cell.angle_beta   90.00
_cell.angle_gamma   90.00
#
_symmetry.space_group_name_H-M   'P 1'
#
loop_
_entity.id
_entity.type
_entity.pdbx_description
1 polymer ?
#
loop_
_entity_poly.entity_id
_entity_poly.type
_entity_poly.pdbx_seq_one_letter_code
_entity_poly.pdbx_strand_id
1 'polypeptide(L)'
;MATGNPKPIIHQLAIKPLFDGLTAREKLYAHHLSKAAWNDGKILMRQVSEEGPAIANVILSLYRACQGQWKQLANQTGVSAQELDGFLDYSAQFFCLGGRLANTIEECRANLAAYFLADNRELLELFGYNKSSTPTADDFIYYTYLFIAVEGVLGLQFYEKDGQSWGQPHRRAAFAILKHLLLDAADLITIHRNLAEKTLRIHINRAKILSHGKPSLGRLLTKIHIWRCTADIPSREALYEPLSTVDGIYEEWRQIVVAHPEPQGMFVQANTLLDRNGRVEVKVYEESREGIIQSFAERWG
;
A
#
# COMPACT_ATOMS: atom_id res chain seq x y z
N MET A 1 -6.69 -17.74 30.17
CA MET A 1 -7.76 -18.19 29.26
C MET A 1 -7.51 -17.51 27.94
N ALA A 2 -7.08 -18.27 26.91
CA ALA A 2 -6.84 -17.71 25.59
C ALA A 2 -8.19 -17.28 24.99
N THR A 3 -8.41 -15.97 24.87
CA THR A 3 -9.52 -15.44 24.10
C THR A 3 -9.29 -15.85 22.65
N GLY A 4 -10.04 -16.85 22.16
CA GLY A 4 -9.97 -17.26 20.76
C GLY A 4 -10.23 -16.04 19.87
N ASN A 5 -9.32 -15.77 18.95
CA ASN A 5 -9.48 -14.68 17.99
C ASN A 5 -10.84 -14.83 17.27
N PRO A 6 -11.59 -13.74 17.07
CA PRO A 6 -12.85 -13.80 16.34
C PRO A 6 -12.59 -14.32 14.91
N LYS A 7 -13.38 -15.30 14.48
CA LYS A 7 -13.26 -15.87 13.14
C LYS A 7 -13.54 -14.82 12.06
N PRO A 8 -12.78 -14.81 10.95
CA PRO A 8 -13.06 -13.89 9.86
C PRO A 8 -14.45 -14.13 9.28
N ILE A 9 -15.23 -13.06 9.13
CA ILE A 9 -16.54 -13.12 8.46
C ILE A 9 -16.27 -13.17 6.96
N ILE A 10 -16.70 -14.27 6.32
CA ILE A 10 -16.51 -14.49 4.88
C ILE A 10 -17.76 -13.98 4.14
N HIS A 11 -17.56 -13.02 3.24
CA HIS A 11 -18.60 -12.53 2.34
C HIS A 11 -18.28 -12.91 0.90
N GLN A 12 -19.30 -13.33 0.15
CA GLN A 12 -19.17 -13.49 -1.29
C GLN A 12 -19.24 -12.12 -1.97
N LEU A 13 -18.29 -11.83 -2.86
CA LEU A 13 -18.40 -10.66 -3.74
C LEU A 13 -19.48 -10.94 -4.80
N ALA A 14 -20.65 -10.31 -4.64
CA ALA A 14 -21.84 -10.57 -5.45
C ALA A 14 -21.80 -9.91 -6.86
N ILE A 15 -20.79 -10.25 -7.67
CA ILE A 15 -20.58 -9.65 -9.01
C ILE A 15 -21.39 -10.30 -10.14
N LYS A 16 -22.00 -11.47 -9.89
CA LYS A 16 -22.65 -12.25 -10.97
C LYS A 16 -23.70 -11.45 -11.76
N PRO A 17 -24.61 -10.68 -11.12
CA PRO A 17 -25.59 -9.90 -11.87
C PRO A 17 -24.95 -8.86 -12.80
N LEU A 18 -23.87 -8.20 -12.35
CA LEU A 18 -23.12 -7.25 -13.16
C LEU A 18 -22.44 -7.94 -14.34
N PHE A 19 -21.81 -9.10 -14.09
CA PHE A 19 -21.16 -9.88 -15.14
C PHE A 19 -22.16 -10.42 -16.17
N ASP A 20 -23.34 -10.87 -15.74
CA ASP A 20 -24.38 -11.40 -16.62
C ASP A 20 -24.86 -10.32 -17.62
N GLY A 21 -24.90 -9.06 -17.20
CA GLY A 21 -25.28 -7.90 -18.04
C GLY A 21 -24.24 -7.49 -19.08
N LEU A 22 -23.02 -8.02 -19.03
CA LEU A 22 -21.98 -7.72 -20.01
C LEU A 22 -22.26 -8.39 -21.37
N THR A 23 -21.85 -7.72 -22.44
CA THR A 23 -21.79 -8.29 -23.80
C THR A 23 -20.80 -9.45 -23.87
N ALA A 24 -20.88 -10.27 -24.92
CA ALA A 24 -19.94 -11.38 -25.13
C ALA A 24 -18.47 -10.92 -25.18
N ARG A 25 -18.20 -9.76 -25.81
CA ARG A 25 -16.85 -9.19 -25.91
C ARG A 25 -16.33 -8.71 -24.54
N GLU A 26 -17.16 -8.03 -23.77
CA GLU A 26 -16.80 -7.57 -22.42
C GLU A 26 -16.57 -8.74 -21.45
N LYS A 27 -17.36 -9.81 -21.56
CA LYS A 27 -17.14 -11.05 -20.80
C LYS A 27 -15.78 -11.68 -21.11
N LEU A 28 -15.40 -11.76 -22.38
CA LEU A 28 -14.08 -12.25 -22.79
C LEU A 28 -12.95 -11.36 -22.27
N TYR A 29 -13.10 -10.04 -22.38
CA TYR A 29 -12.14 -9.09 -21.83
C TYR A 29 -11.96 -9.27 -20.31
N ALA A 30 -13.07 -9.27 -19.56
CA ALA A 30 -13.07 -9.46 -18.12
C ALA A 30 -12.46 -10.82 -17.72
N HIS A 31 -12.73 -11.89 -18.49
CA HIS A 31 -12.14 -13.21 -18.26
C HIS A 31 -10.62 -13.17 -18.37
N HIS A 32 -10.08 -12.65 -19.49
CA HIS A 32 -8.64 -12.65 -19.70
C HIS A 32 -7.92 -11.69 -18.75
N LEU A 33 -8.50 -10.53 -18.45
CA LEU A 33 -7.98 -9.60 -17.45
C LEU A 33 -7.92 -10.27 -16.06
N SER A 34 -8.99 -10.96 -15.65
CA SER A 34 -9.02 -11.68 -14.39
C SER A 34 -7.96 -12.80 -14.36
N LYS A 35 -7.85 -13.60 -15.43
CA LYS A 35 -6.84 -14.67 -15.52
C LYS A 35 -5.42 -14.13 -15.44
N ALA A 36 -5.13 -13.00 -16.09
CA ALA A 36 -3.83 -12.32 -16.00
C ALA A 36 -3.53 -11.92 -14.54
N ALA A 37 -4.45 -11.21 -13.88
CA ALA A 37 -4.28 -10.78 -12.49
C ALA A 37 -4.04 -11.96 -11.52
N TRP A 38 -4.73 -13.09 -11.71
CA TRP A 38 -4.55 -14.28 -10.85
C TRP A 38 -3.26 -15.06 -11.14
N ASN A 39 -2.73 -15.00 -12.37
CA ASN A 39 -1.42 -15.59 -12.66
C ASN A 39 -0.31 -14.82 -11.93
N ASP A 40 -0.41 -13.49 -11.86
CA ASP A 40 0.52 -12.64 -11.10
C ASP A 40 0.49 -12.94 -9.60
N GLY A 41 -0.63 -13.44 -9.08
CA GLY A 41 -0.75 -13.86 -7.68
C GLY A 41 0.32 -14.85 -7.22
N LYS A 42 0.81 -15.73 -8.10
CA LYS A 42 1.91 -16.67 -7.77
C LYS A 42 3.26 -15.96 -7.63
N ILE A 43 3.49 -14.94 -8.45
CA ILE A 43 4.69 -14.10 -8.38
C ILE A 43 4.69 -13.34 -7.07
N LEU A 44 3.53 -12.74 -6.72
CA LEU A 44 3.36 -12.06 -5.43
C LEU A 44 3.67 -13.00 -4.26
N MET A 45 3.13 -14.22 -4.24
CA MET A 45 3.44 -15.19 -3.18
C MET A 45 4.95 -15.44 -3.01
N ARG A 46 5.70 -15.58 -4.11
CA ARG A 46 7.17 -15.77 -4.04
C ARG A 46 7.92 -14.51 -3.62
N GLN A 47 7.45 -13.33 -4.00
CA GLN A 47 8.06 -12.05 -3.61
C GLN A 47 7.87 -11.74 -2.13
N VAL A 48 6.84 -12.31 -1.50
CA VAL A 48 6.51 -12.08 -0.10
C VAL A 48 7.30 -12.98 0.84
N SER A 49 7.34 -14.27 0.53
CA SER A 49 8.02 -15.28 1.33
C SER A 49 8.55 -16.37 0.40
N GLU A 50 9.73 -16.89 0.72
CA GLU A 50 10.32 -17.98 -0.04
C GLU A 50 9.44 -19.24 0.02
N GLU A 51 8.82 -19.46 1.18
CA GLU A 51 7.94 -20.57 1.53
C GLU A 51 6.52 -20.43 0.95
N GLY A 52 6.10 -19.21 0.60
CA GLY A 52 4.73 -18.90 0.14
C GLY A 52 4.22 -19.85 -0.97
N PRO A 53 4.96 -20.07 -2.07
CA PRO A 53 4.56 -21.02 -3.11
C PRO A 53 4.43 -22.46 -2.63
N ALA A 54 5.28 -22.91 -1.71
CA ALA A 54 5.21 -24.26 -1.15
C ALA A 54 3.96 -24.43 -0.28
N ILE A 55 3.66 -23.45 0.57
CA ILE A 55 2.45 -23.41 1.40
C ILE A 55 1.20 -23.46 0.51
N ALA A 56 1.13 -22.60 -0.51
CA ALA A 56 0.03 -22.58 -1.47
C ALA A 56 -0.17 -23.95 -2.15
N ASN A 57 0.93 -24.58 -2.58
CA ASN A 57 0.89 -25.88 -3.23
C ASN A 57 0.39 -26.99 -2.29
N VAL A 58 0.79 -26.99 -1.02
CA VAL A 58 0.27 -27.95 -0.03
C VAL A 58 -1.25 -27.81 0.10
N ILE A 59 -1.75 -26.60 0.30
CA ILE A 59 -3.19 -26.35 0.46
C ILE A 59 -3.97 -26.80 -0.78
N LEU A 60 -3.50 -26.41 -1.97
CA LEU A 60 -4.14 -26.78 -3.24
C LEU A 60 -4.06 -28.29 -3.52
N SER A 61 -2.98 -28.95 -3.10
CA SER A 61 -2.82 -30.40 -3.27
C SER A 61 -3.77 -31.17 -2.36
N LEU A 62 -3.94 -30.71 -1.11
CA LEU A 62 -4.94 -31.28 -0.19
C LEU A 62 -6.36 -31.11 -0.73
N TYR A 63 -6.69 -29.92 -1.27
CA TYR A 63 -7.98 -29.70 -1.94
C TYR A 63 -8.20 -30.69 -3.08
N ARG A 64 -7.18 -30.92 -3.93
CA ARG A 64 -7.28 -31.90 -5.03
C ARG A 64 -7.45 -33.34 -4.52
N ALA A 65 -6.75 -33.69 -3.45
CA ALA A 65 -6.82 -35.03 -2.86
C ALA A 65 -8.21 -35.34 -2.28
N CYS A 66 -8.87 -34.36 -1.65
CA CYS A 66 -10.20 -34.54 -1.07
C CYS A 66 -11.35 -34.01 -1.94
N GLN A 67 -11.07 -33.34 -3.06
CA GLN A 67 -12.05 -32.62 -3.88
C GLN A 67 -12.93 -31.65 -3.08
N GLY A 68 -12.36 -31.02 -2.04
CA GLY A 68 -13.06 -30.14 -1.11
C GLY A 68 -13.87 -30.85 -0.01
N GLN A 69 -13.83 -32.18 0.08
CA GLN A 69 -14.50 -32.98 1.13
C GLN A 69 -13.67 -33.03 2.43
N TRP A 70 -13.41 -31.86 3.01
CA TRP A 70 -12.49 -31.68 4.13
C TRP A 70 -12.78 -32.52 5.37
N LYS A 71 -14.06 -32.65 5.76
CA LYS A 71 -14.48 -33.45 6.93
C LYS A 71 -14.18 -34.94 6.74
N GLN A 72 -14.34 -35.45 5.52
CA GLN A 72 -14.03 -36.83 5.21
C GLN A 72 -12.53 -37.09 5.30
N LEU A 73 -11.72 -36.18 4.75
CA LEU A 73 -10.26 -36.27 4.85
C LEU A 73 -9.78 -36.24 6.32
N ALA A 74 -10.35 -35.35 7.14
CA ALA A 74 -10.03 -35.29 8.56
C ALA A 74 -10.38 -36.60 9.30
N ASN A 75 -11.56 -37.16 9.04
CA ASN A 75 -11.98 -38.45 9.61
C ASN A 75 -11.04 -39.60 9.20
N GLN A 76 -10.57 -39.63 7.96
CA GLN A 76 -9.67 -40.67 7.45
C GLN A 76 -8.25 -40.58 8.05
N THR A 77 -7.80 -39.38 8.38
CA THR A 77 -6.43 -39.09 8.84
C THR A 77 -6.34 -38.95 10.37
N GLY A 78 -7.47 -38.97 11.08
CA GLY A 78 -7.51 -38.80 12.53
C GLY A 78 -7.30 -37.35 13.00
N VAL A 79 -7.36 -36.37 12.09
CA VAL A 79 -7.24 -34.95 12.41
C VAL A 79 -8.52 -34.49 13.10
N SER A 80 -8.39 -33.75 14.20
CA SER A 80 -9.54 -33.26 14.95
C SER A 80 -10.31 -32.17 14.18
N ALA A 81 -11.59 -31.98 14.52
CA ALA A 81 -12.39 -30.92 13.93
C ALA A 81 -11.79 -29.52 14.19
N GLN A 82 -11.15 -29.33 15.35
CA GLN A 82 -10.51 -28.07 15.71
C GLN A 82 -9.26 -27.79 14.87
N GLU A 83 -8.42 -28.80 14.62
CA GLU A 83 -7.26 -28.66 13.73
C GLU A 83 -7.67 -28.41 12.29
N LEU A 84 -8.71 -29.10 11.80
CA LEU A 84 -9.25 -28.86 10.47
C LEU A 84 -9.74 -27.43 10.33
N ASP A 85 -10.52 -26.95 11.30
CA ASP A 85 -11.06 -25.60 11.32
C ASP A 85 -9.93 -24.55 11.33
N GLY A 86 -8.90 -24.75 12.16
CA GLY A 86 -7.69 -23.91 12.16
C GLY A 86 -6.94 -23.92 10.82
N PHE A 87 -6.82 -25.09 10.18
CA PHE A 87 -6.20 -25.20 8.85
C PHE A 87 -6.99 -24.48 7.77
N LEU A 88 -8.33 -24.61 7.76
CA LEU A 88 -9.20 -23.94 6.80
C LEU A 88 -9.19 -22.43 6.99
N ASP A 89 -9.23 -21.96 8.24
CA ASP A 89 -9.13 -20.55 8.58
C ASP A 89 -7.78 -19.96 8.15
N TYR A 90 -6.67 -20.66 8.42
CA TYR A 90 -5.34 -20.27 7.93
C TYR A 90 -5.29 -20.23 6.41
N SER A 91 -5.78 -21.27 5.74
CA SER A 91 -5.76 -21.39 4.27
C SER A 91 -6.57 -20.29 3.61
N ALA A 92 -7.75 -19.97 4.15
CA ALA A 92 -8.58 -18.88 3.67
C ALA A 92 -7.87 -17.53 3.85
N GLN A 93 -7.27 -17.27 5.02
CA GLN A 93 -6.51 -16.04 5.26
C GLN A 93 -5.27 -15.92 4.36
N PHE A 94 -4.57 -17.03 4.13
CA PHE A 94 -3.41 -17.10 3.26
C PHE A 94 -3.75 -16.74 1.80
N PHE A 95 -4.87 -17.23 1.26
CA PHE A 95 -5.27 -16.88 -0.09
C PHE A 95 -5.97 -15.52 -0.19
N CYS A 96 -6.69 -15.13 0.87
CA CYS A 96 -7.39 -13.86 0.97
C CYS A 96 -6.53 -12.82 1.70
N LEU A 97 -5.23 -12.69 1.40
CA LEU A 97 -4.31 -11.64 1.91
C LEU A 97 -4.79 -10.21 1.55
N GLY A 98 -6.00 -9.87 1.96
CA GLY A 98 -6.93 -8.92 1.35
C GLY A 98 -8.03 -8.51 2.34
N GLY A 99 -7.71 -8.52 3.65
CA GLY A 99 -8.56 -7.89 4.67
C GLY A 99 -8.65 -6.37 4.47
N ARG A 100 -9.52 -5.71 5.25
CA ARG A 100 -9.80 -4.26 5.14
C ARG A 100 -8.53 -3.39 5.11
N LEU A 101 -7.47 -3.80 5.80
CA LEU A 101 -6.21 -3.06 5.89
C LEU A 101 -5.12 -3.54 4.93
N ALA A 102 -5.35 -4.60 4.14
CA ALA A 102 -4.29 -5.24 3.36
C ALA A 102 -3.60 -4.25 2.41
N ASN A 103 -4.36 -3.53 1.58
CA ASN A 103 -3.79 -2.59 0.62
C ASN A 103 -2.95 -1.51 1.31
N THR A 104 -3.49 -0.86 2.34
CA THR A 104 -2.77 0.22 3.04
C THR A 104 -1.53 -0.29 3.77
N ILE A 105 -1.57 -1.51 4.33
CA ILE A 105 -0.40 -2.11 4.98
C ILE A 105 0.67 -2.46 3.96
N GLU A 106 0.28 -2.90 2.76
CA GLU A 106 1.24 -3.15 1.69
C GLU A 106 1.91 -1.89 1.17
N GLU A 107 1.14 -0.82 1.00
CA GLU A 107 1.71 0.50 0.69
C GLU A 107 2.64 0.99 1.81
N CYS A 108 2.26 0.77 3.08
CA CYS A 108 3.10 1.10 4.21
C CYS A 108 4.42 0.32 4.17
N ARG A 109 4.36 -0.99 3.95
CA ARG A 109 5.55 -1.85 3.87
C ARG A 109 6.46 -1.45 2.70
N ALA A 110 5.90 -1.17 1.53
CA ALA A 110 6.66 -0.73 0.35
C ALA A 110 7.37 0.60 0.60
N ASN A 111 6.64 1.60 1.13
CA ASN A 111 7.21 2.89 1.49
C ASN A 111 8.29 2.77 2.57
N LEU A 112 8.05 1.98 3.62
CA LEU A 112 9.04 1.74 4.67
C LEU A 112 10.33 1.12 4.12
N ALA A 113 10.23 0.17 3.19
CA ALA A 113 11.41 -0.42 2.55
C ALA A 113 12.21 0.64 1.75
N ALA A 114 11.53 1.49 0.98
CA ALA A 114 12.16 2.58 0.26
C ALA A 114 12.84 3.58 1.21
N TYR A 115 12.15 4.01 2.26
CA TYR A 115 12.68 4.95 3.24
C TYR A 115 13.83 4.36 4.07
N PHE A 116 13.78 3.08 4.40
CA PHE A 116 14.84 2.40 5.14
C PHE A 116 16.13 2.26 4.32
N LEU A 117 16.01 2.13 2.99
CA LEU A 117 17.13 2.05 2.07
C LEU A 117 17.62 3.41 1.57
N ALA A 118 16.91 4.50 1.89
CA ALA A 118 17.20 5.83 1.38
C ALA A 118 18.55 6.41 1.81
N ASP A 119 19.21 5.84 2.82
CA ASP A 119 20.57 6.22 3.25
C ASP A 119 21.68 5.30 2.71
N ASN A 120 21.34 4.31 1.88
CA ASN A 120 22.32 3.46 1.22
C ASN A 120 23.11 4.27 0.19
N ARG A 121 24.38 4.56 0.51
CA ARG A 121 25.24 5.43 -0.30
C ARG A 121 25.56 4.85 -1.68
N GLU A 122 25.70 3.54 -1.81
CA GLU A 122 25.97 2.90 -3.09
C GLU A 122 24.76 3.04 -4.03
N LEU A 123 23.55 2.85 -3.49
CA LEU A 123 22.32 3.10 -4.24
C LEU A 123 22.17 4.56 -4.62
N LEU A 124 22.40 5.49 -3.67
CA LEU A 124 22.32 6.92 -3.94
C LEU A 124 23.31 7.36 -5.02
N GLU A 125 24.53 6.84 -5.01
CA GLU A 125 25.55 7.14 -6.01
C GLU A 125 25.13 6.63 -7.40
N LEU A 126 24.49 5.46 -7.49
CA LEU A 126 23.90 4.96 -8.72
C LEU A 126 22.81 5.91 -9.28
N PHE A 127 22.06 6.58 -8.40
CA PHE A 127 21.09 7.62 -8.77
C PHE A 127 21.69 9.02 -8.97
N GLY A 128 23.03 9.16 -8.87
CA GLY A 128 23.74 10.42 -9.09
C GLY A 128 23.82 11.33 -7.85
N TYR A 129 23.44 10.85 -6.67
CA TYR A 129 23.56 11.59 -5.41
C TYR A 129 24.82 11.15 -4.65
N ASN A 130 25.79 12.05 -4.53
CA ASN A 130 27.02 11.82 -3.78
C ASN A 130 27.39 13.05 -2.94
N LYS A 131 28.61 13.10 -2.40
CA LYS A 131 29.06 14.23 -1.55
C LYS A 131 29.29 15.52 -2.33
N SER A 132 29.42 15.44 -3.65
CA SER A 132 29.74 16.55 -4.55
C SER A 132 28.58 16.93 -5.49
N SER A 133 27.48 16.17 -5.50
CA SER A 133 26.28 16.46 -6.28
C SER A 133 25.45 17.60 -5.65
N THR A 134 24.52 18.15 -6.41
CA THR A 134 23.51 19.10 -5.90
C THR A 134 22.13 18.68 -6.38
N PRO A 135 21.26 18.17 -5.49
CA PRO A 135 21.43 18.00 -4.04
C PRO A 135 22.48 16.92 -3.68
N THR A 136 23.05 17.00 -2.47
CA THR A 136 23.97 15.96 -1.97
C THR A 136 23.21 14.71 -1.53
N ALA A 137 23.93 13.60 -1.31
CA ALA A 137 23.35 12.41 -0.70
C ALA A 137 22.76 12.68 0.71
N ASP A 138 23.35 13.58 1.51
CA ASP A 138 22.82 13.95 2.82
C ASP A 138 21.55 14.80 2.73
N ASP A 139 21.46 15.65 1.70
CA ASP A 139 20.24 16.42 1.42
C ASP A 139 19.12 15.49 0.96
N PHE A 140 19.40 14.52 0.10
CA PHE A 140 18.42 13.51 -0.29
C PHE A 140 17.85 12.75 0.93
N ILE A 141 18.72 12.32 1.84
CA ILE A 141 18.31 11.65 3.08
C ILE A 141 17.43 12.58 3.92
N TYR A 142 17.82 13.84 4.10
CA TYR A 142 16.99 14.82 4.81
C TYR A 142 15.63 15.04 4.14
N TYR A 143 15.63 15.24 2.82
CA TYR A 143 14.40 15.44 2.04
C TYR A 143 13.48 14.22 2.12
N THR A 144 14.03 13.01 2.22
CA THR A 144 13.23 11.80 2.43
C THR A 144 12.42 11.89 3.72
N TYR A 145 13.03 12.28 4.84
CA TYR A 145 12.30 12.43 6.13
C TYR A 145 11.35 13.63 6.14
N LEU A 146 11.71 14.72 5.48
CA LEU A 146 10.80 15.84 5.28
C LEU A 146 9.58 15.42 4.45
N PHE A 147 9.81 14.66 3.37
CA PHE A 147 8.76 14.12 2.51
C PHE A 147 7.82 13.20 3.28
N ILE A 148 8.36 12.26 4.09
CA ILE A 148 7.54 11.39 4.96
C ILE A 148 6.61 12.23 5.84
N ALA A 149 7.14 13.29 6.44
CA ALA A 149 6.37 14.13 7.35
C ALA A 149 5.29 14.95 6.62
N VAL A 150 5.65 15.57 5.50
CA VAL A 150 4.72 16.36 4.68
C VAL A 150 3.61 15.47 4.13
N GLU A 151 3.95 14.35 3.52
CA GLU A 151 2.97 13.41 2.94
C GLU A 151 2.07 12.79 4.00
N GLY A 152 2.60 12.50 5.19
CA GLY A 152 1.79 12.01 6.30
C GLY A 152 0.75 13.04 6.76
N VAL A 153 1.13 14.32 6.84
CA VAL A 153 0.20 15.41 7.18
C VAL A 153 -0.81 15.66 6.06
N LEU A 154 -0.34 15.81 4.81
CA LEU A 154 -1.22 16.04 3.66
C LEU A 154 -2.17 14.86 3.42
N GLY A 155 -1.75 13.63 3.75
CA GLY A 155 -2.58 12.43 3.68
C GLY A 155 -3.90 12.54 4.46
N LEU A 156 -3.93 13.35 5.54
CA LEU A 156 -5.14 13.59 6.33
C LEU A 156 -6.30 14.15 5.50
N GLN A 157 -6.05 14.82 4.36
CA GLN A 157 -7.12 15.30 3.48
C GLN A 157 -8.02 14.18 2.92
N PHE A 158 -7.52 12.94 2.92
CA PHE A 158 -8.24 11.76 2.45
C PHE A 158 -8.95 10.98 3.57
N TYR A 159 -8.95 11.51 4.80
CA TYR A 159 -9.70 10.92 5.91
C TYR A 159 -11.08 11.54 6.03
N GLU A 160 -12.11 10.71 5.94
CA GLU A 160 -13.50 11.09 6.14
C GLU A 160 -13.89 10.89 7.61
N LYS A 161 -14.14 12.01 8.30
CA LYS A 161 -14.42 12.01 9.74
C LYS A 161 -15.70 11.26 10.10
N ASP A 162 -16.79 11.52 9.40
CA ASP A 162 -18.10 10.98 9.75
C ASP A 162 -18.18 9.47 9.55
N GLY A 163 -17.53 8.96 8.49
CA GLY A 163 -17.41 7.53 8.23
C GLY A 163 -16.24 6.85 8.96
N GLN A 164 -15.40 7.62 9.67
CA GLN A 164 -14.14 7.17 10.27
C GLN A 164 -13.30 6.29 9.32
N SER A 165 -13.22 6.74 8.06
CA SER A 165 -12.70 5.93 6.97
C SER A 165 -11.67 6.69 6.14
N TRP A 166 -10.79 5.92 5.49
CA TRP A 166 -9.75 6.47 4.62
C TRP A 166 -10.12 6.22 3.17
N GLY A 167 -10.13 7.28 2.36
CA GLY A 167 -10.44 7.21 0.93
C GLY A 167 -9.29 6.69 0.06
N GLN A 168 -8.04 6.69 0.56
CA GLN A 168 -6.86 6.31 -0.24
C GLN A 168 -5.83 5.51 0.60
N PRO A 169 -5.45 4.28 0.19
CA PRO A 169 -4.63 3.38 1.01
C PRO A 169 -3.16 3.84 1.22
N HIS A 170 -2.56 4.49 0.22
CA HIS A 170 -1.20 5.06 0.29
C HIS A 170 -1.17 6.26 1.24
N ARG A 171 -2.22 7.09 1.26
CA ARG A 171 -2.31 8.27 2.13
C ARG A 171 -2.53 7.87 3.59
N ARG A 172 -3.35 6.83 3.81
CA ARG A 172 -3.45 6.16 5.12
C ARG A 172 -2.09 5.60 5.58
N ALA A 173 -1.34 4.99 4.68
CA ALA A 173 0.00 4.47 4.96
C ALA A 173 1.00 5.58 5.29
N ALA A 174 1.02 6.67 4.52
CA ALA A 174 1.88 7.83 4.77
C ALA A 174 1.62 8.41 6.17
N PHE A 175 0.35 8.60 6.55
CA PHE A 175 0.00 9.05 7.89
C PHE A 175 0.42 8.05 8.99
N ALA A 176 0.22 6.74 8.76
CA ALA A 176 0.64 5.71 9.71
C ALA A 176 2.17 5.70 9.94
N ILE A 177 2.97 5.90 8.89
CA ILE A 177 4.43 5.99 8.99
C ILE A 177 4.83 7.26 9.77
N LEU A 178 4.23 8.41 9.47
CA LEU A 178 4.46 9.65 10.22
C LEU A 178 4.11 9.46 11.72
N LYS A 179 2.91 8.93 12.02
CA LYS A 179 2.47 8.73 13.40
C LYS A 179 3.40 7.77 14.14
N HIS A 180 3.87 6.70 13.48
CA HIS A 180 4.88 5.80 14.06
C HIS A 180 6.19 6.53 14.39
N LEU A 181 6.74 7.34 13.47
CA LEU A 181 7.96 8.10 13.74
C LEU A 181 7.79 9.12 14.87
N LEU A 182 6.64 9.80 14.95
CA LEU A 182 6.34 10.74 16.05
C LEU A 182 6.32 10.04 17.42
N LEU A 183 5.85 8.79 17.46
CA LEU A 183 5.73 8.02 18.72
C LEU A 183 7.02 7.31 19.12
N ASP A 184 7.81 6.83 18.15
CA ASP A 184 8.91 5.89 18.37
C ASP A 184 10.30 6.52 18.13
N ALA A 185 10.39 7.67 17.46
CA ALA A 185 11.63 8.41 17.20
C ALA A 185 11.60 9.81 17.84
N ALA A 186 11.82 9.85 19.16
CA ALA A 186 11.84 11.10 19.93
C ALA A 186 12.77 12.16 19.32
N ASP A 187 12.28 13.41 19.28
CA ASP A 187 12.94 14.60 18.75
C ASP A 187 13.35 14.54 17.27
N LEU A 188 12.91 13.53 16.51
CA LEU A 188 13.17 13.45 15.07
C LEU A 188 12.30 14.42 14.27
N ILE A 189 10.99 14.40 14.53
CA ILE A 189 9.99 15.19 13.83
C ILE A 189 9.23 16.02 14.85
N THR A 190 9.12 17.32 14.61
CA THR A 190 8.26 18.21 15.40
C THR A 190 7.32 18.95 14.47
N ILE A 191 6.03 18.97 14.81
CA ILE A 191 5.00 19.64 14.03
C ILE A 191 4.35 20.70 14.91
N HIS A 192 4.63 21.97 14.59
CA HIS A 192 4.05 23.12 15.29
C HIS A 192 2.78 23.57 14.58
N ARG A 193 1.67 23.64 15.32
CA ARG A 193 0.40 24.19 14.84
C ARG A 193 0.29 25.67 15.16
N ASN A 194 -0.15 26.47 14.19
CA ASN A 194 -0.60 27.83 14.40
C ASN A 194 -2.10 27.91 14.08
N LEU A 195 -2.93 27.99 15.12
CA LEU A 195 -4.39 28.02 14.97
C LEU A 195 -4.90 29.35 14.38
N ALA A 196 -4.21 30.46 14.63
CA ALA A 196 -4.60 31.77 14.12
C ALA A 196 -4.36 31.86 12.61
N GLU A 197 -3.20 31.40 12.15
CA GLU A 197 -2.86 31.36 10.72
C GLU A 197 -3.41 30.13 10.00
N LYS A 198 -3.94 29.15 10.73
CA LYS A 198 -4.31 27.82 10.22
C LYS A 198 -3.17 27.18 9.43
N THR A 199 -1.97 27.15 10.00
CA THR A 199 -0.78 26.56 9.39
C THR A 199 -0.15 25.48 10.26
N LEU A 200 0.54 24.55 9.62
CA LEU A 200 1.40 23.55 10.26
C LEU A 200 2.84 23.78 9.79
N ARG A 201 3.79 23.81 10.73
CA ARG A 201 5.23 23.90 10.44
C ARG A 201 5.92 22.63 10.88
N ILE A 202 6.55 21.95 9.93
CA ILE A 202 7.27 20.69 10.15
C ILE A 202 8.76 20.99 10.31
N HIS A 203 9.36 20.45 11.36
CA HIS A 203 10.80 20.49 11.59
C HIS A 203 11.34 19.05 11.67
N ILE A 204 12.44 18.80 10.96
CA ILE A 204 13.16 17.53 10.97
C ILE A 204 14.55 17.74 11.58
N ASN A 205 14.85 16.99 12.64
CA ASN A 205 16.15 17.01 13.27
C ASN A 205 17.13 16.11 12.51
N ARG A 206 18.01 16.72 11.70
CA ARG A 206 19.02 16.01 10.89
C ARG A 206 19.89 15.05 11.72
N ALA A 207 20.26 15.42 12.94
CA ALA A 207 21.12 14.61 13.81
C ALA A 207 20.45 13.31 14.30
N LYS A 208 19.11 13.24 14.25
CA LYS A 208 18.32 12.10 14.71
C LYS A 208 17.93 11.14 13.59
N ILE A 209 18.16 11.49 12.32
CA ILE A 209 17.76 10.65 11.18
C ILE A 209 18.37 9.24 11.26
N LEU A 210 19.70 9.15 11.29
CA LEU A 210 20.37 7.84 11.27
C LEU A 210 20.27 7.11 12.63
N SER A 211 20.25 7.87 13.73
CA SER A 211 20.27 7.29 15.08
C SER A 211 18.90 6.88 15.62
N HIS A 212 17.83 7.57 15.22
CA HIS A 212 16.46 7.33 15.72
C HIS A 212 15.50 7.00 14.58
N GLY A 213 15.53 7.78 13.49
CA GLY A 213 14.64 7.60 12.35
C GLY A 213 14.79 6.25 11.66
N LYS A 214 16.00 5.91 11.19
CA LYS A 214 16.23 4.66 10.45
C LYS A 214 15.93 3.41 11.30
N PRO A 215 16.38 3.31 12.57
CA PRO A 215 15.98 2.20 13.44
C PRO A 215 14.47 2.12 13.66
N SER A 216 13.78 3.26 13.78
CA SER A 216 12.32 3.30 13.93
C SER A 216 11.58 2.75 12.71
N LEU A 217 11.99 3.15 11.49
CA LEU A 217 11.46 2.60 10.25
C LEU A 217 11.70 1.08 10.17
N GLY A 218 12.92 0.64 10.49
CA GLY A 218 13.28 -0.78 10.49
C GLY A 218 12.41 -1.63 11.44
N ARG A 219 12.11 -1.11 12.64
CA ARG A 219 11.23 -1.79 13.61
C ARG A 219 9.82 -1.98 13.06
N LEU A 220 9.22 -0.95 12.47
CA LEU A 220 7.88 -1.05 11.89
C LEU A 220 7.87 -1.99 10.68
N LEU A 221 8.85 -1.85 9.78
CA LEU A 221 9.01 -2.69 8.59
C LEU A 221 9.11 -4.17 8.97
N THR A 222 9.95 -4.49 9.96
CA THR A 222 10.17 -5.86 10.43
C THR A 222 8.89 -6.48 10.97
N LYS A 223 8.16 -5.76 11.84
CA LYS A 223 6.88 -6.23 12.40
C LYS A 223 5.85 -6.51 11.30
N ILE A 224 5.63 -5.55 10.41
CA ILE A 224 4.67 -5.69 9.31
C ILE A 224 5.05 -6.85 8.38
N HIS A 225 6.34 -7.00 8.07
CA HIS A 225 6.81 -8.06 7.18
C HIS A 225 6.61 -9.45 7.81
N ILE A 226 6.99 -9.64 9.08
CA ILE A 226 6.81 -10.92 9.78
C ILE A 226 5.33 -11.32 9.79
N TRP A 227 4.44 -10.44 10.22
CA TRP A 227 3.01 -10.76 10.30
C TRP A 227 2.36 -11.01 8.96
N ARG A 228 2.88 -10.39 7.90
CA ARG A 228 2.48 -10.74 6.53
C ARG A 228 2.87 -12.18 6.21
N CYS A 229 4.13 -12.55 6.41
CA CYS A 229 4.64 -13.87 6.08
C CYS A 229 3.97 -14.98 6.91
N THR A 230 3.57 -14.67 8.15
CA THR A 230 2.90 -15.63 9.04
C THR A 230 1.37 -15.57 8.98
N ALA A 231 0.80 -14.71 8.13
CA ALA A 231 -0.64 -14.43 8.07
C ALA A 231 -1.27 -14.07 9.44
N ASP A 232 -0.52 -13.38 10.31
CA ASP A 232 -0.98 -12.94 11.63
C ASP A 232 -1.79 -11.63 11.51
N ILE A 233 -3.02 -11.76 11.01
CA ILE A 233 -3.96 -10.65 10.83
C ILE A 233 -4.27 -9.93 12.16
N PRO A 234 -4.56 -10.62 13.28
CA PRO A 234 -4.92 -9.95 14.53
C PRO A 234 -3.80 -9.06 15.08
N SER A 235 -2.56 -9.54 15.16
CA SER A 235 -1.43 -8.73 15.64
C SER A 235 -1.17 -7.54 14.73
N ARG A 236 -1.29 -7.75 13.41
CA ARG A 236 -1.13 -6.72 12.40
C ARG A 236 -2.17 -5.61 12.55
N GLU A 237 -3.45 -5.96 12.69
CA GLU A 237 -4.53 -4.99 12.86
C GLU A 237 -4.43 -4.24 14.19
N ALA A 238 -4.06 -4.94 15.27
CA ALA A 238 -3.84 -4.33 16.59
C ALA A 238 -2.72 -3.27 16.59
N LEU A 239 -1.68 -3.43 15.75
CA LEU A 239 -0.67 -2.39 15.56
C LEU A 239 -1.12 -1.28 14.62
N TYR A 240 -1.70 -1.64 13.46
CA TYR A 240 -1.89 -0.71 12.36
C TYR A 240 -3.11 0.21 12.52
N GLU A 241 -4.19 -0.27 13.14
CA GLU A 241 -5.39 0.55 13.34
C GLU A 241 -5.05 1.81 14.18
N PRO A 242 -4.43 1.70 15.37
CA PRO A 242 -4.09 2.88 16.16
C PRO A 242 -3.13 3.85 15.47
N LEU A 243 -2.20 3.34 14.65
CA LEU A 243 -1.27 4.14 13.85
C LEU A 243 -1.98 4.92 12.73
N SER A 244 -3.16 4.48 12.30
CA SER A 244 -3.94 5.16 11.25
C SER A 244 -5.22 5.82 11.74
N THR A 245 -5.50 5.80 13.05
CA THR A 245 -6.58 6.58 13.67
C THR A 245 -6.26 8.07 13.65
N VAL A 246 -7.24 8.88 13.24
CA VAL A 246 -7.18 10.34 13.23
C VAL A 246 -8.04 10.89 14.36
N ASP A 247 -7.38 11.19 15.48
CA ASP A 247 -8.00 11.66 16.72
C ASP A 247 -7.16 12.76 17.39
N GLY A 248 -7.77 13.47 18.35
CA GLY A 248 -7.10 14.53 19.11
C GLY A 248 -6.39 15.56 18.22
N ILE A 249 -5.08 15.73 18.41
CA ILE A 249 -4.27 16.68 17.64
C ILE A 249 -4.26 16.39 16.13
N TYR A 250 -4.39 15.13 15.73
CA TYR A 250 -4.38 14.75 14.31
C TYR A 250 -5.67 15.19 13.59
N GLU A 251 -6.80 15.22 14.30
CA GLU A 251 -8.06 15.77 13.78
C GLU A 251 -7.95 17.30 13.62
N GLU A 252 -7.27 18.00 14.54
CA GLU A 252 -7.00 19.43 14.37
C GLU A 252 -6.11 19.70 13.14
N TRP A 253 -5.07 18.87 12.93
CA TRP A 253 -4.23 18.95 11.74
C TRP A 253 -5.05 18.71 10.46
N ARG A 254 -5.94 17.70 10.48
CA ARG A 254 -6.83 17.41 9.35
C ARG A 254 -7.68 18.63 8.99
N GLN A 255 -8.27 19.31 9.97
CA GLN A 255 -9.08 20.50 9.72
C GLN A 255 -8.28 21.63 9.06
N ILE A 256 -7.02 21.81 9.45
CA ILE A 256 -6.12 22.78 8.83
C ILE A 256 -5.80 22.41 7.38
N VAL A 257 -5.46 21.14 7.12
CA VAL A 257 -5.10 20.67 5.78
C VAL A 257 -6.30 20.71 4.83
N VAL A 258 -7.48 20.26 5.29
CA VAL A 258 -8.72 20.29 4.49
C VAL A 258 -9.15 21.72 4.14
N ALA A 259 -8.80 22.71 4.96
CA ALA A 259 -9.03 24.12 4.64
C ALA A 259 -8.10 24.67 3.54
N HIS A 260 -7.03 23.94 3.20
CA HIS A 260 -6.03 24.30 2.18
C HIS A 260 -5.81 23.14 1.20
N PRO A 261 -6.84 22.73 0.44
CA PRO A 261 -6.74 21.58 -0.44
C PRO A 261 -5.66 21.81 -1.51
N GLU A 262 -4.82 20.81 -1.73
CA GLU A 262 -3.86 20.84 -2.82
C GLU A 262 -4.60 20.64 -4.16
N PRO A 263 -4.42 21.54 -5.14
CA PRO A 263 -5.04 21.37 -6.44
C PRO A 263 -4.46 20.14 -7.14
N GLN A 264 -5.35 19.20 -7.52
CA GLN A 264 -4.93 18.01 -8.25
C GLN A 264 -4.56 18.37 -9.69
N GLY A 265 -3.32 18.08 -10.08
CA GLY A 265 -2.83 18.32 -11.44
C GLY A 265 -3.52 17.41 -12.46
N MET A 266 -3.77 17.94 -13.66
CA MET A 266 -4.12 17.15 -14.84
C MET A 266 -2.91 17.09 -15.77
N PHE A 267 -2.68 15.94 -16.40
CA PHE A 267 -1.56 15.74 -17.31
C PHE A 267 -2.04 15.73 -18.76
N VAL A 268 -1.40 16.55 -19.58
CA VAL A 268 -1.52 16.48 -21.04
C VAL A 268 -0.67 15.31 -21.52
N GLN A 269 -1.26 14.34 -22.22
CA GLN A 269 -0.55 13.15 -22.66
C GLN A 269 -0.13 13.25 -24.12
N ALA A 270 1.12 12.93 -24.43
CA ALA A 270 1.61 12.84 -25.80
C ALA A 270 0.91 11.71 -26.60
N ASN A 271 0.99 11.81 -27.93
CA ASN A 271 0.65 10.73 -28.86
C ASN A 271 1.92 10.22 -29.56
N THR A 272 1.85 9.00 -30.08
CA THR A 272 2.84 8.48 -31.04
C THR A 272 2.20 8.42 -32.41
N LEU A 273 2.92 8.91 -33.42
CA LEU A 273 2.46 8.96 -34.81
C LEU A 273 3.41 8.13 -35.66
N LEU A 274 2.87 7.30 -36.55
CA LEU A 274 3.64 6.53 -37.52
C LEU A 274 3.60 7.26 -38.87
N ASP A 275 4.77 7.67 -39.36
CA ASP A 275 4.87 8.32 -40.67
C ASP A 275 4.78 7.30 -41.82
N ARG A 276 4.70 7.80 -43.06
CA ARG A 276 4.60 6.97 -44.28
C ARG A 276 5.86 6.15 -44.57
N ASN A 277 6.98 6.48 -43.95
CA ASN A 277 8.26 5.78 -44.09
C ASN A 277 8.46 4.73 -42.98
N GLY A 278 7.47 4.55 -42.09
CA GLY A 278 7.54 3.64 -40.96
C GLY A 278 8.30 4.20 -39.74
N ARG A 279 8.58 5.51 -39.70
CA ARG A 279 9.18 6.18 -38.54
C ARG A 279 8.12 6.56 -37.52
N VAL A 280 8.38 6.27 -36.25
CA VAL A 280 7.53 6.70 -35.14
C VAL A 280 8.03 8.03 -34.58
N GLU A 281 7.12 8.99 -34.43
CA GLU A 281 7.37 10.29 -33.83
C GLU A 281 6.49 10.50 -32.60
N VAL A 282 7.02 11.18 -31.58
CA VAL A 282 6.24 11.60 -30.41
C VAL A 282 5.71 13.00 -30.66
N LYS A 283 4.39 13.16 -30.64
CA LYS A 283 3.72 14.45 -30.66
C LYS A 283 3.35 14.86 -29.25
N VAL A 284 3.97 15.95 -28.79
CA VAL A 284 3.64 16.61 -27.52
C VAL A 284 2.63 17.74 -27.76
N TYR A 285 1.92 18.10 -26.71
CA TYR A 285 0.89 19.15 -26.73
C TYR A 285 1.19 20.16 -25.62
N GLU A 286 0.62 21.35 -25.76
CA GLU A 286 0.77 22.43 -24.78
C GLU A 286 0.22 22.03 -23.40
N GLU A 287 0.83 22.52 -22.32
CA GLU A 287 0.37 22.38 -20.93
C GLU A 287 -0.88 23.25 -20.64
N SER A 288 -1.93 23.04 -21.43
CA SER A 288 -3.18 23.81 -21.39
C SER A 288 -4.40 22.88 -21.42
N ARG A 289 -5.58 23.43 -21.08
CA ARG A 289 -6.85 22.67 -21.17
C ARG A 289 -7.13 22.27 -22.62
N GLU A 290 -6.82 23.18 -23.53
CA GLU A 290 -6.87 23.01 -24.98
C GLU A 290 -5.91 21.90 -25.43
N GLY A 291 -4.68 21.86 -24.89
CA GLY A 291 -3.72 20.81 -25.14
C GLY A 291 -4.21 19.42 -24.70
N ILE A 292 -4.91 19.31 -23.55
CA ILE A 292 -5.58 18.07 -23.15
C ILE A 292 -6.61 17.66 -24.21
N ILE A 293 -7.55 18.54 -24.56
CA ILE A 293 -8.61 18.23 -25.53
C ILE A 293 -8.01 17.80 -26.88
N GLN A 294 -7.02 18.55 -27.38
CA GLN A 294 -6.35 18.24 -28.63
C GLN A 294 -5.67 16.87 -28.57
N SER A 295 -4.96 16.57 -27.48
CA SER A 295 -4.27 15.30 -27.31
C SER A 295 -5.19 14.09 -27.40
N PHE A 296 -6.43 14.21 -26.91
CA PHE A 296 -7.45 13.17 -26.99
C PHE A 296 -8.09 13.12 -28.38
N ALA A 297 -8.43 14.27 -28.96
CA ALA A 297 -9.02 14.34 -30.30
C ALA A 297 -8.14 13.64 -31.34
N GLU A 298 -6.83 13.88 -31.29
CA GLU A 298 -5.85 13.30 -32.22
C GLU A 298 -5.36 11.90 -31.80
N ARG A 299 -5.84 11.33 -30.69
CA ARG A 299 -5.46 9.98 -30.23
C ARG A 299 -6.18 8.88 -31.00
N TRP A 300 -7.36 9.21 -31.53
CA TRP A 300 -8.22 8.31 -32.30
C TRP A 300 -8.44 8.79 -33.73
N GLY A 301 -7.78 9.89 -34.12
CA GLY A 301 -7.82 10.46 -35.47
C GLY A 301 -6.84 9.80 -36.43
#